data_AF-A0A7X8IAE5-F1
#
_entry.id   AF-A0A7X8IAE5-F1
#
_cell.length_a   1.000
_cell.length_b   1.000
_cell.length_c   1.000
_cell.angle_alpha   90.00
_cell.angle_beta   90.00
_cell.angle_gamma   90.00
#
_symmetry.space_group_name_H-M   'P 1'
#
loop_
_entity.id
_entity.type
_entity.pdbx_description
1 polymer ?
#
loop_
_entity_poly.entity_id
_entity_poly.type
_entity_poly.pdbx_seq_one_letter_code
_entity_poly.pdbx_strand_id
1 'polypeptide(L)' 'MTPDDKLKYEIASELGLIDKVNSGGWKSLTAKETGRIGGLMTKRKKETLKQQAQS' A
#
# COMPACT_ATOMS: atom_id res chain seq x y z
N MET A 1 2.66 -13.69 -6.82
CA MET A 1 2.21 -12.38 -6.31
C MET A 1 2.59 -12.30 -4.84
N THR A 2 3.39 -11.31 -4.42
CA THR A 2 3.83 -11.23 -3.02
C THR A 2 2.71 -10.68 -2.11
N PRO A 3 2.73 -10.97 -0.81
CA PRO A 3 1.80 -10.34 0.14
C PRO A 3 1.92 -8.81 0.15
N ASP A 4 3.10 -8.29 -0.18
CA ASP A 4 3.33 -6.85 -0.34
C ASP A 4 2.52 -6.31 -1.53
N ASP A 5 2.61 -6.93 -2.71
CA ASP A 5 1.81 -6.51 -3.87
C ASP A 5 0.31 -6.47 -3.56
N LYS A 6 -0.24 -7.53 -2.93
CA LYS A 6 -1.65 -7.53 -2.53
C LYS A 6 -1.99 -6.33 -1.66
N LEU A 7 -1.17 -6.06 -0.63
CA LEU A 7 -1.42 -4.97 0.29
C LEU A 7 -1.37 -3.60 -0.39
N LYS A 8 -0.48 -3.41 -1.36
CA LYS A 8 -0.41 -2.22 -2.21
C LYS A 8 -1.72 -2.01 -2.96
N TYR A 9 -2.20 -3.05 -3.64
CA TYR A 9 -3.45 -2.98 -4.41
C TYR A 9 -4.67 -2.76 -3.50
N GLU A 10 -4.74 -3.40 -2.34
CA GLU A 10 -5.79 -3.18 -1.35
C GLU A 10 -5.83 -1.70 -0.89
N ILE A 11 -4.67 -1.13 -0.54
CA ILE A 11 -4.59 0.27 -0.13
C ILE A 11 -4.93 1.21 -1.29
N ALA A 12 -4.47 0.90 -2.51
CA ALA A 12 -4.84 1.68 -3.68
C ALA A 12 -6.35 1.63 -3.94
N SER A 13 -6.99 0.48 -3.72
CA SER A 13 -8.45 0.30 -3.82
C SER A 13 -9.19 1.13 -2.78
N GLU A 14 -8.78 1.06 -1.51
CA GLU A 14 -9.35 1.85 -0.42
C GLU A 14 -9.21 3.36 -0.64
N LEU A 15 -8.12 3.79 -1.27
CA LEU A 15 -7.90 5.20 -1.61
C LEU A 15 -8.59 5.65 -2.91
N GLY A 16 -9.26 4.75 -3.63
CA GLY A 16 -9.87 5.04 -4.93
C GLY A 16 -8.86 5.27 -6.06
N LEU A 17 -7.62 4.84 -5.87
CA LEU A 17 -6.50 4.97 -6.80
C LEU A 17 -6.28 3.74 -7.67
N ILE A 18 -7.00 2.65 -7.38
CA ILE A 18 -6.86 1.36 -8.07
C ILE A 18 -7.07 1.49 -9.57
N ASP A 19 -8.01 2.32 -10.00
CA ASP A 19 -8.31 2.53 -11.42
C ASP A 19 -7.12 3.16 -12.16
N LYS A 20 -6.48 4.17 -11.55
CA LYS A 20 -5.24 4.77 -12.08
C LYS A 20 -4.08 3.78 -12.11
N VAL A 21 -3.94 2.95 -11.08
CA VAL A 21 -2.89 1.92 -11.04
C VAL A 21 -3.14 0.85 -12.09
N ASN A 22 -4.39 0.44 -12.31
CA ASN A 22 -4.74 -0.58 -13.29
C ASN A 22 -4.59 -0.05 -14.73
N SER A 23 -4.94 1.22 -14.95
CA SER A 23 -4.90 1.87 -16.27
C SER A 23 -3.50 2.36 -16.65
N GLY A 24 -2.78 2.99 -15.71
CA GLY A 24 -1.48 3.65 -15.96
C GLY A 24 -0.29 3.11 -15.15
N GLY A 25 -0.54 2.21 -14.21
CA GLY A 25 0.47 1.69 -13.29
C GLY A 25 0.79 2.63 -12.14
N TRP A 26 1.69 2.19 -11.27
CA TRP A 26 2.17 2.95 -10.12
C TRP A 26 2.86 4.27 -10.48
N LYS A 27 3.40 4.36 -11.70
CA LYS A 27 4.03 5.57 -12.26
C LYS A 27 3.03 6.67 -12.62
N SER A 28 1.75 6.35 -12.76
CA SER A 28 0.69 7.33 -13.04
C SER A 28 0.14 7.99 -11.78
N LEU A 29 0.55 7.52 -10.60
CA LEU A 29 0.22 8.15 -9.34
C LEU A 29 1.19 9.29 -9.03
N THR A 30 0.69 10.35 -8.39
CA THR A 30 1.51 11.45 -7.89
C THR A 30 2.34 10.99 -6.68
N ALA A 31 3.46 11.67 -6.42
CA ALA A 31 4.28 11.40 -5.24
C ALA A 31 3.49 11.41 -3.92
N LYS A 32 2.41 12.21 -3.83
CA LYS A 32 1.52 12.29 -2.67
C LYS A 32 0.63 11.05 -2.54
N GLU A 33 0.11 10.54 -3.65
CA GLU A 33 -0.69 9.31 -3.70
C GLU A 33 0.16 8.07 -3.41
N THR A 34 1.27 7.90 -4.13
CA THR A 34 2.20 6.78 -3.94
C THR A 34 2.83 6.80 -2.55
N GLY A 35 3.15 8.00 -2.04
CA GLY A 35 3.67 8.19 -0.69
C GLY A 35 2.68 7.81 0.42
N ARG A 36 1.37 8.07 0.23
CA ARG A 36 0.33 7.60 1.16
C ARG A 36 0.26 6.07 1.20
N ILE A 37 0.32 5.42 0.04
CA ILE A 37 0.28 3.96 -0.09
C ILE A 37 1.50 3.33 0.59
N GLY A 38 2.71 3.82 0.29
CA GLY A 38 3.95 3.35 0.91
C GLY A 38 4.00 3.60 2.43
N GLY A 39 3.46 4.73 2.88
CA GLY A 39 3.35 5.07 4.30
C GLY A 39 2.42 4.12 5.05
N LEU A 40 1.25 3.81 4.49
CA LEU A 40 0.28 2.86 5.06
C LEU A 40 0.85 1.44 5.12
N MET A 41 1.54 1.01 4.08
CA MET A 41 2.29 -0.25 4.08
C MET A 41 3.30 -0.34 5.23
N THR A 42 4.13 0.69 5.37
CA THR A 42 5.17 0.75 6.39
C THR A 42 4.57 0.75 7.79
N LYS A 43 3.48 1.50 7.98
CA LYS A 43 2.74 1.54 9.25
C LYS A 43 2.20 0.16 9.61
N ARG A 44 1.56 -0.53 8.65
CA ARG A 44 0.97 -1.85 8.85
C ARG A 44 2.03 -2.92 9.14
N LYS A 45 3.15 -2.92 8.40
CA LYS A 45 4.33 -3.78 8.72
C LYS A 45 4.85 -3.53 10.13
N LYS A 46 4.97 -2.26 10.54
CA LYS A 46 5.44 -1.88 11.88
C LYS A 46 4.47 -2.32 12.98
N GLU A 47 3.16 -2.24 12.74
CA GLU A 47 2.15 -2.76 13.66
C GLU A 47 2.19 -4.29 13.76
N THR A 48 2.31 -5.00 12.64
CA THR A 48 2.48 -6.46 12.63
C THR A 48 3.74 -6.89 13.39
N LEU A 49 4.86 -6.20 13.17
CA LEU A 49 6.11 -6.46 13.91
C LEU A 49 5.94 -6.22 15.41
N LYS A 50 5.23 -5.16 15.81
CA LYS A 50 4.91 -4.90 17.23
C LYS A 50 4.01 -5.97 17.83
N GLN A 51 2.97 -6.39 17.10
CA GLN A 51 2.06 -7.44 17.55
C GLN A 51 2.77 -8.80 17.68
N GLN A 52 3.66 -9.12 16.75
CA GLN A 52 4.48 -10.35 16.80
C GLN A 52 5.51 -10.32 17.93
N ALA A 53 6.06 -9.16 18.29
CA ALA A 53 7.00 -9.03 19.40
C ALA A 53 6.34 -9.07 20.79
N GLN A 54 5.01 -8.98 20.86
CA GLN A 54 4.24 -9.03 22.11
C GLN A 54 3.47 -10.35 22.31
N SER A 55 3.68 -11.34 21.43
CA SER A 55 3.04 -12.66 21.47
C SER A 55 3.99 -13.74 21.95
#